data_AF-A0A9X2HBK7-F1
#
_entry.id   AF-A0A9X2HBK7-F1
#
_cell.length_a   1.000
_cell.length_b   1.000
_cell.length_c   1.000
_cell.angle_alpha   90.00
_cell.angle_beta   90.00
_cell.angle_gamma   90.00
#
_symmetry.space_group_name_H-M   'P 1'
#
loop_
_entity.id
_entity.type
_entity.pdbx_description
1 polymer ?
#
loop_
_entity_poly.entity_id
_entity_poly.type
_entity_poly.pdbx_seq_one_letter_code
_entity_poly.pdbx_strand_id
1 'polypeptide(L)' 'MNPLTPEERAILDLEKRTWKYPGSKERAVRRELGIPATQYYMRVNALIEDPRAIREEPELTRRLREQRDRLG' A
#
# COMPACT_ATOMS: atom_id res chain seq x y z
N MET A 1 0.47 20.70 5.41
CA MET A 1 0.57 19.42 4.69
C MET A 1 -0.84 19.00 4.28
N ASN A 2 -1.08 18.73 3.00
CA ASN A 2 -2.36 18.20 2.57
C ASN A 2 -2.55 16.77 3.12
N PRO A 3 -3.79 16.37 3.44
CA PRO A 3 -4.08 15.00 3.85
C PRO A 3 -3.77 14.00 2.71
N LEU A 4 -3.70 12.71 3.05
CA LEU A 4 -3.70 11.67 2.03
C LEU A 4 -4.96 11.76 1.17
N THR A 5 -4.79 11.53 -0.13
CA THR A 5 -5.88 11.39 -1.08
C THR A 5 -6.69 10.12 -0.81
N PRO A 6 -7.94 10.05 -1.29
CA PRO A 6 -8.75 8.83 -1.17
C PRO A 6 -8.06 7.59 -1.77
N GLU A 7 -7.33 7.75 -2.88
CA GLU A 7 -6.60 6.66 -3.52
C GLU A 7 -5.44 6.17 -2.64
N GLU A 8 -4.64 7.08 -2.08
CA GLU A 8 -3.52 6.74 -1.18
C GLU A 8 -4.02 6.02 0.08
N ARG A 9 -5.15 6.47 0.65
CA ARG A 9 -5.78 5.78 1.79
C ARG A 9 -6.28 4.39 1.42
N ALA A 10 -6.92 4.24 0.27
CA ALA A 10 -7.41 2.95 -0.19
C ALA A 10 -6.26 1.94 -0.42
N ILE A 11 -5.08 2.41 -0.83
CA ILE A 11 -3.87 1.58 -0.91
C ILE A 11 -3.45 1.10 0.48
N LEU A 12 -3.35 2.00 1.47
CA LEU A 12 -3.01 1.62 2.84
C LEU A 12 -4.04 0.65 3.44
N ASP A 13 -5.32 0.86 3.15
CA ASP A 13 -6.40 -0.02 3.61
C ASP A 13 -6.36 -1.40 2.96
N LEU A 14 -5.92 -1.52 1.70
CA LEU A 14 -5.67 -2.83 1.06
C LEU A 14 -4.49 -3.57 1.70
N GLU A 15 -3.43 -2.85 2.11
CA GLU A 15 -2.27 -3.45 2.79
C GLU A 15 -2.59 -3.97 4.19
N LYS A 16 -3.60 -3.40 4.86
CA LYS A 16 -4.07 -3.90 6.17
C LYS A 16 -4.82 -5.24 6.08
N ARG A 17 -5.30 -5.62 4.90
CA ARG A 17 -6.14 -6.83 4.72
C ARG A 17 -5.28 -8.09 4.68
N THR A 18 -5.82 -9.17 5.22
CA THR A 18 -5.24 -10.51 5.09
C THR A 18 -5.73 -11.18 3.81
N TRP A 19 -4.80 -11.62 2.97
CA TRP A 19 -5.10 -12.27 1.70
C TRP A 19 -4.89 -13.78 1.80
N LYS A 20 -5.97 -14.56 1.60
CA LYS A 20 -5.95 -16.02 1.81
C LYS A 20 -5.37 -16.81 0.63
N TYR A 21 -5.58 -16.35 -0.61
CA TYR A 21 -5.16 -17.09 -1.81
C TYR A 21 -4.17 -16.26 -2.64
N PRO A 22 -3.22 -16.91 -3.32
CA PRO A 22 -2.35 -16.24 -4.30
C PRO A 22 -3.15 -15.43 -5.32
N GLY A 23 -2.66 -14.24 -5.66
CA GLY A 23 -3.33 -13.35 -6.61
C GLY A 23 -4.57 -12.62 -6.07
N SER A 24 -5.03 -12.90 -4.83
CA SER A 24 -6.25 -12.26 -4.30
C SER A 24 -6.07 -10.77 -4.10
N LYS A 25 -4.87 -10.36 -3.68
CA LYS A 25 -4.51 -8.96 -3.51
C LYS A 25 -4.51 -8.24 -4.85
N GLU A 26 -3.86 -8.79 -5.87
CA GLU A 26 -3.78 -8.21 -7.21
C GLU A 26 -5.16 -8.09 -7.85
N ARG A 27 -6.04 -9.09 -7.67
CA ARG A 27 -7.43 -9.02 -8.14
C ARG A 27 -8.20 -7.90 -7.43
N ALA A 28 -8.04 -7.76 -6.11
CA ALA A 28 -8.71 -6.70 -5.35
C ALA A 28 -8.18 -5.32 -5.75
N VAL A 29 -6.87 -5.15 -5.91
CA VAL A 29 -6.25 -3.92 -6.44
C VAL A 29 -6.86 -3.56 -7.78
N ARG A 30 -6.93 -4.50 -8.72
CA ARG A 30 -7.51 -4.26 -10.04
C ARG A 30 -9.00 -3.88 -9.96
N ARG A 31 -9.75 -4.52 -9.06
CA ARG A 31 -11.19 -4.30 -8.88
C ARG A 31 -11.51 -2.98 -8.18
N GLU A 32 -10.76 -2.61 -7.15
CA GLU A 32 -11.07 -1.48 -6.27
C GLU A 32 -10.38 -0.18 -6.72
N LEU A 33 -9.15 -0.28 -7.26
CA LEU A 33 -8.35 0.87 -7.66
C LEU A 33 -8.26 1.03 -9.19
N GLY A 34 -8.68 0.03 -9.97
CA GLY A 34 -8.64 0.08 -11.43
C GLY A 34 -7.24 0.04 -12.05
N ILE A 35 -6.19 -0.11 -11.23
CA ILE A 35 -4.80 0.04 -11.65
C ILE A 35 -4.12 -1.34 -11.81
N PRO A 36 -3.06 -1.44 -12.64
CA PRO A 36 -2.21 -2.63 -12.69
C PRO A 36 -1.46 -2.86 -11.37
N ALA A 37 -1.14 -4.11 -11.05
CA ALA A 37 -0.39 -4.48 -9.85
C ALA A 37 0.98 -3.79 -9.77
N THR A 38 1.66 -3.60 -10.90
CA THR A 38 2.95 -2.90 -10.95
C THR A 38 2.84 -1.45 -10.48
N GLN A 39 1.83 -0.71 -10.97
CA GLN A 39 1.57 0.66 -10.54
C GLN A 39 1.17 0.72 -9.06
N TYR A 40 0.43 -0.27 -8.57
CA TYR A 40 0.08 -0.37 -7.16
C TYR A 40 1.33 -0.48 -6.27
N TYR A 41 2.25 -1.41 -6.57
CA TYR A 41 3.46 -1.57 -5.77
C TYR A 41 4.39 -0.35 -5.86
N MET A 42 4.43 0.36 -6.99
CA MET A 42 5.14 1.65 -7.08
C MET A 42 4.56 2.69 -6.12
N ARG A 43 3.23 2.78 -6.03
CA ARG A 43 2.56 3.71 -5.11
C ARG A 43 2.76 3.33 -3.64
N VAL A 44 2.73 2.04 -3.32
CA VAL A 44 3.08 1.55 -1.97
C VAL A 44 4.51 1.99 -1.62
N ASN A 45 5.47 1.79 -2.51
CA ASN A 45 6.87 2.19 -2.28
C ASN A 45 7.04 3.69 -2.06
N ALA A 46 6.24 4.53 -2.73
CA ALA A 46 6.23 5.97 -2.48
C ALA A 46 5.61 6.31 -1.11
N LEU A 47 4.49 5.66 -0.75
CA LEU A 47 3.76 5.92 0.49
C LEU A 47 4.55 5.54 1.75
N ILE A 48 5.34 4.47 1.72
CA ILE A 48 6.13 4.05 2.89
C ILE A 48 7.28 5.01 3.24
N GLU A 49 7.61 5.95 2.34
CA GLU A 49 8.56 7.04 2.59
C GLU A 49 7.85 8.40 2.79
N ASP A 50 6.54 8.47 2.62
CA ASP A 50 5.78 9.71 2.74
C ASP A 50 5.50 10.04 4.23
N PRO A 51 5.95 11.20 4.74
CA PRO A 51 5.68 11.63 6.12
C PRO A 51 4.19 11.68 6.48
N ARG A 52 3.30 11.91 5.50
CA ARG A 52 1.84 11.92 5.69
C ARG A 52 1.35 10.52 6.05
N ALA A 53 1.77 9.51 5.30
CA ALA A 53 1.41 8.11 5.54
C ALA A 53 2.06 7.56 6.81
N ILE A 54 3.32 7.94 7.09
CA ILE A 54 4.01 7.58 8.34
C ILE A 54 3.26 8.14 9.55
N ARG A 55 2.76 9.38 9.46
CA ARG A 55 1.99 10.01 10.54
C ARG A 55 0.60 9.38 10.72
N GLU A 56 -0.10 9.02 9.64
CA GLU A 56 -1.42 8.38 9.72
C GLU A 56 -1.30 6.91 10.16
N GLU A 57 -0.30 6.17 9.68
CA GLU A 57 -0.16 4.71 9.84
C GLU A 57 1.30 4.27 10.11
N PRO A 58 1.89 4.65 11.26
CA PRO A 58 3.32 4.44 11.53
C PRO A 58 3.73 2.95 11.56
N GLU A 59 2.91 2.09 12.18
CA GLU A 59 3.22 0.66 12.28
C GLU A 59 3.08 -0.05 10.92
N LEU A 60 2.11 0.33 10.10
CA LEU A 60 1.91 -0.24 8.77
C LEU A 60 3.08 0.14 7.84
N THR A 61 3.43 1.42 7.80
CA THR A 61 4.53 1.91 6.97
C THR A 61 5.87 1.29 7.38
N ARG A 62 6.13 1.09 8.68
CA ARG A 62 7.30 0.34 9.15
C ARG A 62 7.32 -1.09 8.62
N ARG A 63 6.22 -1.85 8.80
CA ARG A 63 6.13 -3.25 8.33
C ARG A 63 6.31 -3.38 6.81
N LEU A 64 5.71 -2.47 6.04
CA LEU A 64 5.83 -2.48 4.59
C LEU A 64 7.26 -2.14 4.13
N ARG A 65 7.95 -1.24 4.84
CA ARG A 65 9.37 -0.96 4.59
C ARG A 65 10.25 -2.17 4.86
N GLU A 66 10.06 -2.82 6.00
CA GLU A 66 10.76 -4.07 6.34
C GLU A 66 10.50 -5.18 5.31
N GLN A 67 9.26 -5.28 4.81
CA GLN A 67 8.90 -6.24 3.76
C GLN A 67 9.59 -5.93 2.42
N ARG A 68 9.68 -4.65 2.02
CA ARG A 68 10.42 -4.23 0.83
C ARG A 68 11.89 -4.60 0.93
N ASP A 69 12.51 -4.29 2.07
CA ASP A 69 13.94 -4.51 2.30
C ASP A 69 14.31 -6.00 2.36
N ARG A 70 13.35 -6.89 2.63
CA ARG A 70 13.53 -8.35 2.53
C ARG A 70 13.51 -8.88 1.08
N LEU A 71 12.88 -8.13 0.17
CA LEU A 71 12.69 -8.53 -1.23
C LEU A 71 13.78 -7.98 -2.18
N GLY A 72 14.62 -7.07 -1.70
CA GLY A 72 15.79 -6.54 -2.41
C GLY A 72 17.09 -7.19 -1.98
#